data_AF-A0A9Q3BAY7-F1
#
_entry.id   AF-A0A9Q3BAY7-F1
#
_cell.length_a   1.000
_cell.length_b   1.000
_cell.length_c   1.000
_cell.angle_alpha   90.00
_cell.angle_beta   90.00
_cell.angle_gamma   90.00
#
_symmetry.space_group_name_H-M   'P 1'
#
loop_
_entity.id
_entity.type
_entity.pdbx_description
1 polymer ?
#
loop_
_entity_poly.entity_id
_entity_poly.type
_entity_poly.pdbx_seq_one_letter_code
_entity_poly.pdbx_strand_id
1 'polypeptide(L)'
;MKLNLIKIFIKHRESVEIGDEPLGKIKGHDLEVCLNIEKPYPPILRRPPYSASLETRKEIEKHIRELLEMGIFRKIGHNEIVEVAIPDLITWNDDKSRLCGDFRALKN
;
A
#
# COMPACT_ATOMS: atom_id res chain seq x y z
N MET A 1 -18.39 -28.21 -17.57
CA MET A 1 -17.96 -27.55 -16.32
C MET A 1 -17.52 -26.09 -16.53
N LYS A 2 -16.54 -25.79 -17.41
CA LYS A 2 -16.06 -24.40 -17.69
C LYS A 2 -17.16 -23.39 -18.08
N LEU A 3 -18.13 -23.79 -18.90
CA LEU A 3 -19.26 -22.94 -19.31
C LEU A 3 -20.16 -22.47 -18.15
N ASN A 4 -20.23 -23.25 -17.06
CA ASN A 4 -21.05 -22.88 -15.91
C ASN A 4 -20.35 -21.84 -15.03
N LEU A 5 -19.03 -21.95 -14.86
CA LEU A 5 -18.23 -20.97 -14.13
C LEU A 5 -18.26 -19.59 -14.78
N ILE A 6 -18.12 -19.53 -16.11
CA ILE A 6 -18.19 -18.25 -16.84
C ILE A 6 -19.55 -17.58 -16.63
N LYS A 7 -20.65 -18.35 -16.68
CA LYS A 7 -22.00 -17.83 -16.41
C LYS A 7 -22.14 -17.30 -14.98
N ILE A 8 -21.53 -17.97 -14.00
CA ILE A 8 -21.52 -17.52 -12.60
C ILE A 8 -20.73 -16.21 -12.46
N PHE A 9 -19.53 -16.12 -13.05
CA PHE A 9 -18.72 -14.90 -12.99
C PHE A 9 -19.38 -13.72 -13.71
N ILE A 10 -20.05 -13.95 -14.84
CA ILE A 10 -20.82 -12.90 -15.52
C ILE A 10 -22.01 -12.47 -14.65
N LYS A 11 -22.74 -13.43 -14.07
CA LYS A 11 -23.90 -13.15 -13.21
C LYS A 11 -23.52 -12.37 -11.95
N HIS A 12 -22.35 -12.65 -11.39
CA HIS A 12 -21.84 -12.05 -10.15
C HIS A 12 -20.62 -11.18 -10.42
N ARG A 13 -20.62 -10.44 -11.54
CA ARG A 13 -19.45 -9.65 -11.99
C ARG A 13 -18.92 -8.70 -10.91
N GLU A 14 -19.83 -8.07 -10.17
CA GLU A 14 -19.49 -7.09 -9.12
C GLU A 14 -18.86 -7.72 -7.86
N SER A 15 -18.95 -9.04 -7.69
CA SER A 15 -18.32 -9.75 -6.58
C SER A 15 -16.97 -10.37 -6.97
N VAL A 16 -16.50 -10.12 -8.19
CA VAL A 16 -15.24 -10.65 -8.71
C VAL A 16 -14.37 -9.46 -9.06
N GLU A 17 -13.14 -9.46 -8.56
CA GLU A 17 -12.14 -8.47 -8.96
C GLU A 17 -11.78 -8.70 -10.44
N ILE A 18 -12.20 -7.78 -11.31
CA ILE A 18 -11.89 -7.80 -12.74
C ILE A 18 -11.11 -6.53 -13.08
N GLY A 19 -9.79 -6.66 -13.19
CA GLY A 19 -8.90 -5.66 -13.78
C GLY A 19 -8.99 -4.29 -13.12
N ASP A 20 -9.62 -3.34 -13.83
CA ASP A 20 -9.51 -1.89 -13.64
C ASP A 20 -10.53 -1.29 -12.66
N GLU A 21 -11.22 -2.11 -11.86
CA GLU A 21 -12.15 -1.56 -10.87
C GLU A 21 -11.37 -0.86 -9.75
N PRO A 22 -11.72 0.40 -9.41
CA PRO A 22 -10.99 1.13 -8.38
C PRO A 22 -11.18 0.44 -7.03
N LEU A 23 -10.06 0.05 -6.42
CA LEU A 23 -10.05 -0.41 -5.03
C LEU A 23 -10.58 0.72 -4.13
N GLY A 24 -11.45 0.38 -3.16
CA GLY A 24 -12.10 1.38 -2.30
C GLY A 24 -13.43 1.93 -2.83
N LYS A 25 -14.08 1.27 -3.80
CA LYS A 25 -15.46 1.61 -4.25
C LYS A 25 -16.48 1.66 -3.10
N ILE A 26 -16.24 0.89 -2.03
CA ILE A 26 -17.06 0.88 -0.82
C ILE A 26 -16.63 2.04 0.08
N LYS A 27 -17.53 3.02 0.26
CA LYS A 27 -17.30 4.22 1.08
C LYS A 27 -17.88 4.05 2.49
N GLY A 28 -17.37 4.81 3.46
CA GLY A 28 -17.91 4.85 4.83
C GLY A 28 -17.37 3.78 5.77
N HIS A 29 -16.31 3.07 5.36
CA HIS A 29 -15.57 2.10 6.17
C HIS A 29 -14.18 2.64 6.55
N ASP A 30 -14.04 3.96 6.63
CA ASP A 30 -12.80 4.60 7.04
C ASP A 30 -12.45 4.17 8.47
N LEU A 31 -11.18 3.81 8.67
CA LEU A 31 -10.67 3.38 9.96
C LEU A 31 -9.88 4.51 10.61
N GLU A 32 -10.31 4.93 11.80
CA GLU A 32 -9.49 5.77 12.67
C GLU A 32 -8.55 4.86 13.47
N VAL A 33 -7.25 4.98 13.21
CA VAL A 33 -6.21 4.21 13.91
C VAL A 33 -5.42 5.17 14.79
N CYS A 34 -5.58 5.02 16.11
CA CYS A 34 -4.90 5.85 17.10
C CYS A 34 -3.64 5.16 17.63
N LEU A 35 -2.59 5.96 17.87
CA LEU A 35 -1.43 5.50 18.63
C LEU A 35 -1.76 5.50 20.13
N ASN A 36 -1.12 4.59 20.87
CA ASN A 36 -1.18 4.51 22.33
C ASN A 36 -0.31 5.57 23.05
N ILE A 37 0.36 6.43 22.29
CA ILE A 37 1.26 7.48 22.77
C ILE A 37 0.83 8.83 22.21
N GLU A 38 1.11 9.89 22.97
CA GLU A 38 0.86 11.27 22.57
C GLU A 38 2.13 11.92 22.00
N LYS A 39 1.94 13.08 21.35
CA LYS A 39 3.05 13.88 20.83
C LYS A 39 3.85 14.51 21.97
N PRO A 40 5.17 14.72 21.80
CA PRO A 40 5.96 14.43 20.61
C PRO A 40 6.26 12.93 20.44
N TYR A 41 6.07 12.42 19.23
CA TYR A 41 6.36 11.03 18.92
C TYR A 41 7.87 10.72 18.98
N PRO A 42 8.25 9.50 19.40
CA PRO A 42 9.64 9.12 19.52
C PRO A 42 10.33 9.08 18.14
N PRO A 43 11.64 9.36 18.06
CA PRO A 43 12.38 9.35 16.79
C PRO A 43 12.28 8.04 15.99
N ILE A 44 12.01 6.91 16.67
CA ILE A 44 11.81 5.61 16.02
C ILE A 44 10.59 5.57 15.08
N LEU A 45 9.66 6.52 15.21
CA LEU A 45 8.54 6.68 14.27
C LEU A 45 8.88 7.58 13.08
N ARG A 46 10.08 8.16 12.99
CA ARG A 46 10.55 9.02 11.90
C ARG A 46 11.78 8.42 11.23
N ARG A 47 11.64 7.21 10.72
CA ARG A 47 12.77 6.45 10.19
C ARG A 47 13.05 6.86 8.75
N PRO A 48 14.33 7.12 8.38
CA PRO A 48 14.69 7.39 7.00
C PRO A 48 14.52 6.11 6.15
N PRO A 49 14.36 6.26 4.82
CA PRO A 49 14.34 5.12 3.92
C PRO A 49 15.66 4.34 3.97
N TYR A 50 15.59 3.03 3.76
CA TYR A 50 16.79 2.21 3.65
C TYR A 50 17.60 2.58 2.41
N SER A 51 18.92 2.40 2.50
CA SER A 51 19.76 2.44 1.30
C SER A 51 19.35 1.30 0.36
N ALA A 52 19.16 1.62 -0.91
CA ALA A 52 18.71 0.67 -1.92
C ALA A 52 19.56 0.80 -3.19
N SER A 53 19.78 -0.34 -3.85
CA SER A 53 20.46 -0.38 -5.16
C SER A 53 19.62 0.30 -6.24
N LEU A 54 20.23 0.61 -7.38
CA LEU A 54 19.51 1.21 -8.51
C LEU A 54 18.34 0.33 -8.98
N GLU A 55 18.55 -0.98 -9.02
CA GLU A 55 17.52 -1.96 -9.39
C GLU A 55 16.38 -1.95 -8.37
N THR A 56 16.69 -2.00 -7.08
CA THR A 56 15.66 -1.94 -6.02
C THR A 56 14.87 -0.65 -6.08
N ARG A 57 15.51 0.49 -6.34
CA ARG A 57 14.81 1.78 -6.49
C ARG A 57 13.83 1.78 -7.65
N LYS A 58 14.20 1.20 -8.80
CA LYS A 58 13.31 1.07 -9.97
C LYS A 58 12.07 0.25 -9.64
N GLU A 59 12.23 -0.85 -8.91
CA GLU A 59 11.09 -1.67 -8.49
C GLU A 59 10.22 -0.94 -7.48
N ILE A 60 10.80 -0.24 -6.50
CA ILE A 60 10.04 0.61 -5.56
C ILE A 60 9.22 1.65 -6.33
N GLU A 61 9.84 2.37 -7.27
CA GLU A 61 9.18 3.40 -8.08
C GLU A 61 8.02 2.82 -8.89
N LYS A 62 8.21 1.65 -9.50
CA LYS A 62 7.16 0.92 -10.22
C LYS A 62 5.96 0.62 -9.32
N HIS A 63 6.18 0.03 -8.15
CA HIS A 63 5.10 -0.30 -7.19
C HIS A 63 4.40 0.97 -6.67
N ILE A 64 5.15 2.01 -6.33
CA ILE A 64 4.57 3.29 -5.87
C ILE A 64 3.70 3.90 -6.97
N ARG A 65 4.13 3.87 -8.23
CA ARG A 65 3.33 4.41 -9.34
C ARG A 65 2.02 3.65 -9.52
N GLU A 66 2.07 2.31 -9.51
CA GLU A 66 0.87 1.47 -9.58
C GLU A 66 -0.11 1.80 -8.42
N LEU A 67 0.39 1.92 -7.19
CA LEU A 67 -0.43 2.25 -6.02
C LEU A 67 -1.03 3.67 -6.06
N LEU A 68 -0.33 4.63 -6.69
CA LEU A 68 -0.84 5.97 -6.94
C LEU A 68 -1.96 5.95 -8.00
N GLU A 69 -1.77 5.21 -9.09
CA GLU A 69 -2.78 5.05 -10.15
C GLU A 69 -4.06 4.37 -9.64
N MET A 70 -3.91 3.40 -8.73
CA MET A 70 -5.02 2.71 -8.05
C MET A 70 -5.71 3.58 -6.98
N GLY A 71 -5.17 4.75 -6.64
CA GLY A 71 -5.70 5.62 -5.60
C GLY A 71 -5.50 5.10 -4.17
N ILE A 72 -4.64 4.09 -3.98
CA ILE A 72 -4.28 3.57 -2.64
C ILE A 72 -3.30 4.52 -1.96
N PHE A 73 -2.29 5.00 -2.70
CA PHE A 73 -1.36 6.01 -2.22
C PHE A 73 -1.79 7.40 -2.68
N ARG A 74 -1.40 8.41 -1.90
CA ARG A 74 -1.49 9.82 -2.29
C ARG A 74 -0.18 10.53 -2.04
N LYS A 75 0.08 11.57 -2.81
CA LYS A 75 1.16 12.51 -2.49
C LYS A 75 0.73 13.36 -1.30
N ILE A 76 1.67 13.58 -0.38
CA ILE A 76 1.51 14.52 0.72
C ILE A 76 1.86 15.92 0.20
N GLY A 77 1.00 16.90 0.46
CA GLY A 77 1.18 18.29 0.03
C GLY A 77 2.34 18.99 0.76
N HIS A 78 2.87 20.07 0.16
CA HIS A 78 4.02 20.80 0.72
C HIS A 78 3.78 21.34 2.14
N ASN A 79 2.53 21.66 2.48
CA ASN A 79 2.15 22.22 3.78
C ASN A 79 1.67 21.15 4.79
N GLU A 80 1.63 19.87 4.39
CA GLU A 80 1.23 18.78 5.28
C GLU A 80 2.44 18.26 6.05
N ILE A 81 2.33 18.21 7.37
CA ILE A 81 3.40 17.69 8.24
C ILE A 81 3.25 16.17 8.35
N VAL A 82 4.30 15.45 7.97
CA VAL A 82 4.41 14.00 8.19
C VAL A 82 5.12 13.75 9.52
N GLU A 83 4.36 13.34 10.53
CA GLU A 83 4.91 13.12 11.87
C GLU A 83 5.45 11.70 12.07
N VAL A 84 5.00 10.77 11.23
CA VAL A 84 5.37 9.35 11.22
C VAL A 84 5.84 8.97 9.82
N ALA A 85 7.03 8.43 9.72
CA ALA A 85 7.63 7.92 8.48
C ALA A 85 8.15 6.50 8.71
N ILE A 86 7.64 5.56 7.91
CA ILE A 86 8.00 4.15 7.94
C ILE A 86 8.75 3.82 6.65
N PRO A 87 9.92 3.17 6.71
CA PRO A 87 10.66 2.84 5.52
C PRO A 87 10.05 1.62 4.83
N ASP A 88 10.04 1.68 3.50
CA ASP A 88 9.69 0.54 2.67
C ASP A 88 10.95 -0.22 2.23
N LEU A 89 10.76 -1.50 1.91
CA LEU A 89 11.76 -2.37 1.31
C LEU A 89 11.12 -3.26 0.23
N ILE A 90 11.97 -3.80 -0.65
CA ILE A 90 11.54 -4.81 -1.63
C ILE A 90 11.90 -6.19 -1.10
N THR A 91 10.94 -7.10 -1.21
CA THR A 91 11.18 -8.53 -1.10
C THR A 91 11.00 -9.20 -2.47
N TRP A 92 11.77 -10.26 -2.70
CA TRP A 92 11.79 -10.98 -3.97
C TRP A 92 11.30 -12.41 -3.78
N ASN A 93 10.46 -12.87 -4.70
CA ASN A 93 10.03 -14.27 -4.79
C ASN A 93 9.79 -14.64 -6.26
N ASP A 94 10.46 -15.68 -6.77
CA ASP A 94 10.37 -16.15 -8.16
C ASP A 94 10.39 -15.00 -9.19
N ASP A 95 11.45 -14.16 -9.14
CA ASP A 95 11.67 -12.98 -9.98
C ASP A 95 10.61 -11.87 -9.87
N LYS A 96 9.69 -11.97 -8.91
CA LYS A 96 8.69 -10.94 -8.63
C LYS A 96 9.07 -10.15 -7.40
N SER A 97 9.09 -8.83 -7.56
CA SER A 97 9.28 -7.89 -6.47
C SER A 97 7.96 -7.58 -5.76
N ARG A 98 8.02 -7.34 -4.45
CA ARG A 98 6.91 -6.86 -3.61
C ARG A 98 7.37 -5.71 -2.73
N LEU A 99 6.59 -4.64 -2.68
CA LEU A 99 6.80 -3.54 -1.73
C LEU A 99 6.30 -3.93 -0.34
N CYS A 100 7.13 -3.71 0.68
CA CYS A 100 6.81 -4.06 2.07
C CYS A 100 7.19 -2.91 3.02
N GLY A 101 6.20 -2.40 3.76
CA GLY A 101 6.44 -1.39 4.80
C GLY A 101 6.93 -2.02 6.11
N ASP A 102 7.95 -1.43 6.72
CA ASP A 102 8.49 -1.90 8.01
C ASP A 102 7.76 -1.32 9.23
N PHE A 103 6.55 -1.81 9.48
CA PHE A 103 5.68 -1.32 10.54
C PHE A 103 6.04 -1.77 11.97
N ARG A 104 7.20 -2.39 12.20
CA ARG A 104 7.58 -2.90 13.53
C ARG A 104 7.62 -1.80 14.59
N ALA A 105 8.01 -0.59 14.20
CA ALA A 105 8.05 0.55 15.11
C ALA A 105 6.66 1.02 15.59
N LEU A 106 5.57 0.69 14.86
CA LEU A 106 4.19 1.02 15.25
C LEU A 106 3.54 -0.04 16.15
N LYS A 107 4.14 -1.23 16.28
CA LYS A 107 3.53 -2.38 16.97
C LYS A 107 4.02 -2.57 18.42
N ASN A 108 4.85 -1.68 18.93
CA ASN A 108 5.49 -1.79 20.25
C ASN A 108 4.79 -0.91 21.29
#